data_AF-K5Y6B9-F1
#
_entry.id   AF-K5Y6B9-F1
#
_cell.length_a   1.000
_cell.length_b   1.000
_cell.length_c   1.000
_cell.angle_alpha   90.00
_cell.angle_beta   90.00
_cell.angle_gamma   90.00
#
_symmetry.space_group_name_H-M   'P 1'
#
loop_
_entity.id
_entity.type
_entity.pdbx_description
1 polymer ?
#
loop_
_entity_poly.entity_id
_entity_poly.type
_entity_poly.pdbx_seq_one_letter_code
_entity_poly.pdbx_strand_id
1 'polypeptide(L)'
;MILSPTFGSLLKQLEAPPEITSATDSLIVALHSWKLIPAAYQQDPRLDLSDLIPAKTDLASTIADGTRAQEGCAFDYAPTLRRNFKFHFAFRALKFPPDLFAWLTSTRRLYAIHHESEKGESEPIESQMLKAILNECQAQEGKHQDPKKELRLRLVFIHVGSIRTFHRSSLSCKRWTSLDIRFYSYGTDSTMPREMWGVKEMYPIGGVVTFYPSAFIDDYFGTIKLIRKLHEHPLWMAFISPTCLGYLANHAYKGRDPLSLYASEGFIYQNLLRLIADGEISLMAAPPLPTAAVEAIKSWVRNQCRTTSPLDALSIGTAAFNSICANKDQNEWIGAVQHAANCDIVTIQQQPAILYKYRRFVVVKSEKDQSKPPNSAEASTPARFNFQDDYFKRK
;
A
#
# COMPACT_ATOMS: atom_id res chain seq x y z
N MET A 1 0.22 -28.55 -17.64
CA MET A 1 -1.07 -28.15 -17.03
C MET A 1 -2.15 -28.58 -17.99
N ILE A 2 -3.05 -29.48 -17.59
CA ILE A 2 -4.15 -29.96 -18.44
C ILE A 2 -5.40 -29.20 -18.01
N LEU A 3 -5.96 -28.40 -18.93
CA LEU A 3 -7.24 -27.71 -18.73
C LEU A 3 -8.16 -28.23 -19.84
N SER A 4 -9.15 -29.03 -19.46
CA SER A 4 -10.12 -29.57 -20.40
C SER A 4 -11.53 -29.39 -19.82
N PRO A 5 -12.45 -28.76 -20.55
CA PRO A 5 -13.78 -28.44 -20.02
C PRO A 5 -14.72 -29.64 -19.99
N THR A 6 -14.43 -30.73 -20.73
CA THR A 6 -15.25 -31.94 -20.74
C THR A 6 -14.39 -33.21 -20.71
N PHE A 7 -14.99 -34.30 -20.25
CA PHE A 7 -14.33 -35.61 -20.17
C PHE A 7 -13.89 -36.13 -21.55
N GLY A 8 -14.71 -35.93 -22.58
CA GLY A 8 -14.38 -36.29 -23.96
C GLY A 8 -13.22 -35.47 -24.53
N SER A 9 -13.13 -34.17 -24.19
CA SER A 9 -11.98 -33.36 -24.61
C SER A 9 -10.70 -33.79 -23.91
N LEU A 10 -10.79 -34.24 -22.65
CA LEU A 10 -9.66 -34.76 -21.90
C LEU A 10 -9.13 -36.06 -22.50
N LEU A 11 -10.01 -37.01 -22.82
CA LEU A 11 -9.63 -38.29 -23.47
C LEU A 11 -8.96 -38.07 -24.82
N LYS A 12 -9.50 -37.14 -25.63
CA LYS A 12 -8.90 -36.76 -26.91
C LYS A 12 -7.54 -36.10 -26.73
N GLN A 13 -7.38 -35.26 -25.71
CA GLN A 13 -6.13 -34.56 -25.43
C GLN A 13 -5.04 -35.48 -24.86
N LEU A 14 -5.43 -36.57 -24.19
CA LEU A 14 -4.53 -37.60 -23.68
C LEU A 14 -4.26 -38.73 -24.69
N GLU A 15 -4.83 -38.65 -25.90
CA GLU A 15 -4.77 -39.71 -26.93
C GLU A 15 -5.12 -41.09 -26.35
N ALA A 16 -6.16 -41.14 -25.51
CA ALA A 16 -6.57 -42.37 -24.84
C ALA A 16 -7.01 -43.43 -25.87
N PRO A 17 -6.49 -44.68 -25.81
CA PRO A 17 -6.88 -45.76 -26.70
C PRO A 17 -8.39 -45.99 -26.70
N PRO A 18 -9.00 -46.33 -27.85
CA PRO A 18 -10.44 -46.45 -27.99
C PRO A 18 -11.05 -47.49 -27.05
N GLU A 19 -10.28 -48.51 -26.64
CA GLU A 19 -10.70 -49.55 -25.70
C GLU A 19 -10.97 -49.01 -24.29
N ILE A 20 -10.28 -47.92 -23.89
CA ILE A 20 -10.49 -47.22 -22.61
C ILE A 20 -11.70 -46.30 -22.69
N THR A 21 -11.97 -45.74 -23.87
CA THR A 21 -13.10 -44.81 -24.07
C THR A 21 -14.46 -45.50 -24.06
N SER A 22 -14.52 -46.81 -24.31
CA SER A 22 -15.77 -47.58 -24.38
C SER A 22 -16.16 -48.33 -23.11
N ALA A 23 -15.30 -48.38 -22.08
CA ALA A 23 -15.43 -49.39 -21.03
C ALA A 23 -15.82 -48.90 -19.62
N THR A 24 -15.64 -47.62 -19.24
CA THR A 24 -15.88 -47.18 -17.85
C THR A 24 -16.23 -45.69 -17.69
N ASP A 25 -17.15 -45.38 -16.75
CA ASP A 25 -17.58 -44.01 -16.36
C ASP A 25 -16.53 -43.22 -15.54
N SER A 26 -15.35 -43.79 -15.27
CA SER A 26 -14.28 -43.11 -14.53
C SER A 26 -12.91 -43.38 -15.14
N LEU A 27 -12.10 -42.33 -15.24
CA LEU A 27 -10.71 -42.38 -15.72
C LEU A 27 -9.77 -42.01 -14.58
N ILE A 28 -8.86 -42.91 -14.22
CA ILE A 28 -7.79 -42.62 -13.27
C ILE A 28 -6.55 -42.26 -14.07
N VAL A 29 -6.12 -40.99 -13.97
CA VAL A 29 -4.90 -40.50 -14.61
C VAL A 29 -3.81 -40.36 -13.54
N ALA A 30 -2.77 -41.18 -13.62
CA ALA A 30 -1.58 -41.03 -12.78
C ALA A 30 -0.58 -40.12 -13.48
N LEU A 31 -0.41 -38.90 -12.98
CA LEU A 31 0.62 -37.99 -13.47
C LEU A 31 1.96 -38.37 -12.83
N HIS A 32 2.83 -39.01 -13.60
CA HIS A 32 4.19 -39.26 -13.13
C HIS A 32 4.99 -37.96 -13.12
N SER A 33 5.85 -37.78 -12.11
CA SER A 33 6.84 -36.70 -12.12
C SER A 33 7.79 -36.93 -13.31
N TRP A 34 7.62 -36.12 -14.34
CA TRP A 34 8.51 -36.09 -15.49
C TRP A 34 9.71 -35.19 -15.12
N LYS A 35 10.94 -35.68 -15.34
CA LYS A 35 12.15 -34.84 -15.43
C LYS A 35 12.54 -34.75 -16.90
N LEU A 36 12.55 -33.53 -17.47
CA LEU A 36 13.03 -33.33 -18.84
C LEU A 36 14.54 -33.61 -18.89
N ILE A 37 14.93 -34.50 -19.79
CA ILE A 37 16.34 -34.70 -20.14
C ILE A 37 16.80 -33.43 -20.88
N PRO A 38 17.96 -32.82 -20.52
CA PRO A 38 18.41 -31.55 -21.09
C PRO A 38 18.47 -31.48 -22.64
N ALA A 39 18.64 -32.61 -23.30
CA ALA A 39 18.63 -32.69 -24.77
C ALA A 39 17.25 -32.40 -25.38
N ALA A 40 16.16 -32.76 -24.68
CA ALA A 40 14.79 -32.51 -25.14
C ALA A 40 14.37 -31.03 -24.99
N TYR A 41 15.06 -30.25 -24.15
CA TYR A 41 14.82 -28.80 -24.00
C TYR A 41 15.10 -28.01 -25.28
N GLN A 42 16.03 -28.49 -26.12
CA GLN A 42 16.43 -27.80 -27.35
C GLN A 42 15.52 -28.12 -28.54
N GLN A 43 14.59 -29.09 -28.39
CA GLN A 43 13.78 -29.60 -29.48
C GLN A 43 12.27 -29.45 -29.27
N ASP A 44 11.78 -28.94 -28.14
CA ASP A 44 10.34 -28.69 -27.95
C ASP A 44 9.97 -27.29 -28.51
N PRO A 45 9.27 -27.21 -29.65
CA PRO A 45 8.91 -25.94 -30.29
C PRO A 45 7.87 -25.13 -29.50
N ARG A 46 7.25 -25.69 -28.46
CA ARG A 46 6.37 -24.95 -27.53
C ARG A 46 7.13 -24.21 -26.44
N LEU A 47 8.43 -24.45 -26.34
CA LEU A 47 9.36 -23.81 -25.41
C LEU A 47 10.36 -22.95 -26.17
N ASP A 48 9.96 -22.34 -27.29
CA ASP A 48 10.77 -21.27 -27.83
C ASP A 48 10.87 -20.18 -26.75
N LEU A 49 12.10 -19.90 -26.30
CA LEU A 49 12.32 -18.98 -25.18
C LEU A 49 11.85 -17.56 -25.54
N SER A 50 11.70 -17.26 -26.83
CA SER A 50 11.04 -16.04 -27.34
C SER A 50 9.54 -15.99 -27.08
N ASP A 51 8.84 -17.11 -26.90
CA ASP A 51 7.40 -17.15 -26.60
C ASP A 51 7.10 -17.02 -25.10
N LEU A 52 8.07 -17.34 -24.23
CA LEU A 52 8.03 -17.06 -22.79
C LEU A 52 8.44 -15.62 -22.45
N ILE A 53 8.96 -14.88 -23.43
CA ILE A 53 9.17 -13.44 -23.37
C ILE A 53 7.95 -12.83 -24.05
N PRO A 54 7.01 -12.18 -23.34
CA PRO A 54 6.02 -11.37 -24.01
C PRO A 54 6.77 -10.28 -24.78
N ALA A 55 6.81 -10.40 -26.12
CA ALA A 55 7.35 -9.36 -27.01
C ALA A 55 6.52 -8.07 -26.98
N LYS A 56 5.49 -8.00 -26.12
CA LYS A 56 4.70 -6.81 -25.82
C LYS A 56 4.25 -6.83 -24.36
N THR A 57 5.11 -6.37 -23.45
CA THR A 57 4.59 -5.70 -22.25
C THR A 57 4.15 -4.31 -22.67
N ASP A 58 2.84 -4.12 -22.84
CA ASP A 58 2.19 -2.83 -23.04
C ASP A 58 2.44 -1.90 -21.84
N LEU A 59 3.58 -1.23 -21.85
CA LEU A 59 3.90 -0.10 -21.00
C LEU A 59 4.30 1.12 -21.84
N ALA A 60 3.76 1.20 -23.07
CA ALA A 60 4.01 2.28 -24.00
C ALA A 60 2.81 3.24 -24.21
N SER A 61 1.67 3.08 -23.53
CA SER A 61 0.48 3.90 -23.80
C SER A 61 0.13 4.98 -22.78
N THR A 62 0.92 5.21 -21.72
CA THR A 62 0.67 6.32 -20.76
C THR A 62 1.69 7.47 -20.83
N ILE A 63 2.48 7.54 -21.90
CA ILE A 63 3.23 8.76 -22.26
C ILE A 63 2.91 9.08 -23.72
N ALA A 64 1.63 9.26 -24.01
CA ALA A 64 1.20 10.03 -25.17
C ALA A 64 1.27 11.52 -24.79
N ASP A 65 2.49 12.04 -24.63
CA ASP A 65 2.80 13.45 -24.85
C ASP A 65 4.32 13.65 -24.98
N GLY A 66 4.77 13.75 -26.23
CA GLY A 66 5.72 14.78 -26.64
C GLY A 66 7.22 14.63 -26.34
N THR A 67 7.72 13.57 -25.72
CA THR A 67 9.17 13.44 -25.48
C THR A 67 9.73 12.16 -26.10
N ARG A 68 10.63 12.31 -27.09
CA ARG A 68 11.41 11.24 -27.72
C ARG A 68 12.04 10.34 -26.65
N ALA A 69 11.45 9.17 -26.41
CA ALA A 69 12.12 8.11 -25.67
C ALA A 69 13.35 7.67 -26.49
N GLN A 70 14.54 7.89 -25.93
CA GLN A 70 15.76 7.25 -26.43
C GLN A 70 15.57 5.74 -26.37
N GLU A 71 15.87 5.05 -27.47
CA GLU A 71 15.95 3.60 -27.53
C GLU A 71 16.88 3.09 -26.41
N GLY A 72 16.29 2.56 -25.35
CA GLY A 72 17.04 2.04 -24.21
C GLY A 72 17.90 0.86 -24.62
N CYS A 73 19.14 0.81 -24.13
CA CYS A 73 20.06 -0.31 -24.27
C CYS A 73 19.32 -1.64 -24.08
N ALA A 74 19.10 -2.38 -25.17
CA ALA A 74 18.60 -3.74 -25.11
C ALA A 74 19.64 -4.58 -24.35
N PHE A 75 19.28 -5.05 -23.15
CA PHE A 75 20.13 -5.92 -22.37
C PHE A 75 20.33 -7.23 -23.14
N ASP A 76 21.54 -7.51 -23.62
CA ASP A 76 21.82 -8.75 -24.35
C ASP A 76 21.84 -9.94 -23.38
N TYR A 77 20.71 -10.64 -23.29
CA TYR A 77 20.48 -11.72 -22.34
C TYR A 77 21.29 -12.99 -22.64
N ALA A 78 21.70 -13.25 -23.88
CA ALA A 78 22.16 -14.57 -24.29
C ALA A 78 23.56 -14.96 -23.74
N PRO A 79 24.59 -14.08 -23.73
CA PRO A 79 25.91 -14.43 -23.21
C PRO A 79 25.97 -14.50 -21.68
N THR A 80 25.15 -13.71 -20.98
CA THR A 80 25.15 -13.63 -19.51
C THR A 80 24.39 -14.79 -18.85
N LEU A 81 23.39 -15.36 -19.54
CA LEU A 81 22.61 -16.51 -19.06
C LEU A 81 23.47 -17.71 -18.66
N ARG A 82 24.56 -17.96 -19.39
CA ARG A 82 25.48 -19.07 -19.10
C ARG A 82 26.40 -18.82 -17.91
N ARG A 83 26.67 -17.55 -17.58
CA ARG A 83 27.61 -17.17 -16.51
C ARG A 83 26.93 -16.98 -15.17
N ASN A 84 25.67 -16.54 -15.14
CA ASN A 84 24.97 -16.26 -13.89
C ASN A 84 23.49 -16.65 -13.94
N PHE A 85 23.23 -17.97 -14.00
CA PHE A 85 21.86 -18.50 -14.00
C PHE A 85 21.03 -18.03 -12.79
N LYS A 86 21.65 -17.94 -11.60
CA LYS A 86 20.98 -17.49 -10.38
C LYS A 86 20.46 -16.06 -10.52
N PHE A 87 21.28 -15.15 -11.06
CA PHE A 87 20.86 -13.78 -11.35
C PHE A 87 19.68 -13.74 -12.32
N HIS A 88 19.77 -14.41 -13.46
CA HIS A 88 18.70 -14.36 -14.47
C HIS A 88 17.40 -14.99 -13.98
N PHE A 89 17.49 -16.09 -13.23
CA PHE A 89 16.34 -16.69 -12.59
C PHE A 89 15.71 -15.73 -11.58
N ALA A 90 16.52 -15.15 -10.69
CA ALA A 90 16.06 -14.16 -9.70
C ALA A 90 15.39 -12.95 -10.38
N PHE A 91 16.01 -12.40 -11.41
CA PHE A 91 15.52 -11.25 -12.16
C PHE A 91 14.11 -11.50 -12.73
N ARG A 92 13.88 -12.68 -13.31
CA ARG A 92 12.57 -13.09 -13.85
C ARG A 92 11.57 -13.43 -12.75
N ALA A 93 11.98 -14.22 -11.76
CA ALA A 93 11.11 -14.66 -10.66
C ALA A 93 10.56 -13.47 -9.87
N LEU A 94 11.40 -12.47 -9.60
CA LEU A 94 11.01 -11.26 -8.87
C LEU A 94 10.40 -10.18 -9.76
N LYS A 95 10.32 -10.39 -11.09
CA LYS A 95 9.87 -9.38 -12.07
C LYS A 95 10.60 -8.04 -11.87
N PHE A 96 11.91 -8.09 -11.77
CA PHE A 96 12.72 -6.92 -11.40
C PHE A 96 12.64 -5.85 -12.50
N PRO A 97 12.26 -4.58 -12.20
CA PRO A 97 12.13 -3.55 -13.22
C PRO A 97 13.48 -3.24 -13.90
N PRO A 98 13.54 -3.25 -15.25
CA PRO A 98 14.78 -2.93 -15.98
C PRO A 98 15.32 -1.53 -15.67
N ASP A 99 14.45 -0.53 -15.53
CA ASP A 99 14.84 0.84 -15.22
C ASP A 99 15.47 0.97 -13.83
N LEU A 100 14.92 0.22 -12.85
CA LEU A 100 15.50 0.15 -11.51
C LEU A 100 16.87 -0.51 -11.57
N PHE A 101 17.03 -1.58 -12.35
CA PHE A 101 18.31 -2.24 -12.54
C PHE A 101 19.36 -1.30 -13.15
N ALA A 102 19.04 -0.61 -14.24
CA ALA A 102 19.90 0.37 -14.87
C ALA A 102 20.28 1.52 -13.91
N TRP A 103 19.32 1.99 -13.11
CA TRP A 103 19.56 3.04 -12.12
C TRP A 103 20.45 2.56 -10.95
N LEU A 104 20.32 1.30 -10.53
CA LEU A 104 21.15 0.68 -9.50
C LEU A 104 22.58 0.42 -9.99
N THR A 105 22.78 0.06 -11.25
CA THR A 105 24.13 -0.16 -11.83
C THR A 105 24.88 1.14 -12.08
N SER A 106 24.18 2.26 -12.30
CA SER A 106 24.82 3.56 -12.55
C SER A 106 25.70 4.07 -11.41
N THR A 107 25.34 3.76 -10.16
CA THR A 107 26.08 4.21 -8.98
C THR A 107 25.90 3.23 -7.83
N ARG A 108 26.94 3.07 -7.00
CA ARG A 108 26.87 2.24 -5.80
C ARG A 108 25.91 2.83 -4.77
N ARG A 109 24.84 2.10 -4.45
CA ARG A 109 23.78 2.55 -3.52
C ARG A 109 23.70 1.65 -2.28
N LEU A 110 23.34 2.26 -1.15
CA LEU A 110 23.02 1.51 0.07
C LEU A 110 21.54 1.12 0.06
N TYR A 111 21.26 -0.14 0.38
CA TYR A 111 19.91 -0.67 0.52
C TYR A 111 19.70 -1.33 1.89
N ALA A 112 18.46 -1.44 2.32
CA ALA A 112 18.04 -2.29 3.43
C ALA A 112 16.97 -3.25 2.95
N ILE A 113 16.94 -4.46 3.51
CA ILE A 113 15.88 -5.45 3.28
C ILE A 113 15.10 -5.61 4.59
N HIS A 114 13.79 -5.52 4.51
CA HIS A 114 12.87 -5.81 5.59
C HIS A 114 12.00 -7.00 5.22
N HIS A 115 12.13 -8.06 5.99
CA HIS A 115 11.18 -9.15 6.07
C HIS A 115 10.97 -9.48 7.54
N GLU A 116 9.75 -9.83 7.90
CA GLU A 116 9.43 -10.41 9.19
C GLU A 116 9.92 -11.86 9.16
N SER A 117 10.88 -12.17 10.03
CA SER A 117 11.31 -13.52 10.29
C SER A 117 10.76 -13.88 11.66
N GLU A 118 9.97 -14.94 11.77
CA GLU A 118 9.73 -15.50 13.09
C GLU A 118 11.07 -15.97 13.67
N LYS A 119 11.20 -15.96 15.00
CA LYS A 119 12.47 -16.31 15.66
C LYS A 119 12.89 -17.72 15.25
N GLY A 120 13.93 -17.82 14.43
CA GLY A 120 14.49 -19.08 13.97
C GLY A 120 14.16 -19.46 12.52
N GLU A 121 13.36 -18.66 11.81
CA GLU A 121 13.14 -18.87 10.38
C GLU A 121 14.36 -18.46 9.55
N SER A 122 14.63 -19.25 8.51
CA SER A 122 15.63 -18.90 7.51
C SER A 122 15.16 -17.72 6.65
N GLU A 123 16.10 -16.89 6.21
CA GLU A 123 15.83 -15.81 5.26
C GLU A 123 15.03 -16.33 4.04
N PRO A 124 13.92 -15.65 3.65
CA PRO A 124 13.10 -16.06 2.50
C PRO A 124 13.93 -16.24 1.23
N ILE A 125 13.58 -17.23 0.41
CA ILE A 125 14.32 -17.52 -0.82
C ILE A 125 14.30 -16.33 -1.79
N GLU A 126 13.21 -15.57 -1.83
CA GLU A 126 13.09 -14.33 -2.60
C GLU A 126 14.07 -13.24 -2.11
N SER A 127 14.39 -13.20 -0.82
CA SER A 127 15.41 -12.28 -0.30
C SER A 127 16.80 -12.64 -0.81
N GLN A 128 17.11 -13.94 -0.91
CA GLN A 128 18.37 -14.41 -1.51
C GLN A 128 18.43 -14.09 -3.00
N MET A 129 17.31 -14.26 -3.72
CA MET A 129 17.19 -13.86 -5.12
C MET A 129 17.40 -12.35 -5.30
N LEU A 130 16.78 -11.53 -4.46
CA LEU A 130 16.94 -10.09 -4.49
C LEU A 130 18.40 -9.69 -4.24
N LYS A 131 19.06 -10.29 -3.24
CA LYS A 131 20.48 -10.07 -2.96
C LYS A 131 21.36 -10.45 -4.15
N ALA A 132 21.04 -11.52 -4.88
CA ALA A 132 21.78 -11.88 -6.09
C ALA A 132 21.71 -10.77 -7.16
N ILE A 133 20.54 -10.16 -7.38
CA ILE A 133 20.39 -9.02 -8.31
C ILE A 133 21.13 -7.78 -7.79
N LEU A 134 21.01 -7.47 -6.51
CA LEU A 134 21.66 -6.30 -5.90
C LEU A 134 23.19 -6.40 -5.90
N ASN A 135 23.73 -7.60 -5.77
CA ASN A 135 25.16 -7.86 -5.88
C ASN A 135 25.69 -7.60 -7.30
N GLU A 136 24.95 -7.97 -8.35
CA GLU A 136 25.30 -7.63 -9.73
C GLU A 136 25.28 -6.12 -9.96
N CYS A 137 24.38 -5.40 -9.27
CA CYS A 137 24.36 -3.93 -9.26
C CYS A 137 25.48 -3.29 -8.43
N GLN A 138 26.35 -4.08 -7.78
CA GLN A 138 27.34 -3.63 -6.81
C GLN A 138 26.75 -2.84 -5.62
N ALA A 139 25.44 -2.98 -5.38
CA ALA A 139 24.75 -2.33 -4.27
C ALA A 139 25.22 -2.94 -2.93
N GLN A 140 25.17 -2.15 -1.86
CA GLN A 140 25.61 -2.61 -0.53
C GLN A 140 24.47 -2.65 0.45
N GLU A 141 24.40 -3.73 1.22
CA GLU A 141 23.48 -3.81 2.35
C GLU A 141 23.95 -2.90 3.49
N GLY A 142 23.12 -1.92 3.83
CA GLY A 142 23.29 -1.07 4.99
C GLY A 142 22.81 -1.81 6.24
N LYS A 143 23.70 -2.03 7.20
CA LYS A 143 23.26 -2.44 8.55
C LYS A 143 22.51 -1.26 9.17
N HIS A 144 21.23 -1.46 9.48
CA HIS A 144 20.32 -0.46 10.06
C HIS A 144 20.87 0.18 11.36
N GLN A 145 21.86 -0.42 12.02
CA GLN A 145 22.38 0.01 13.32
C GLN A 145 23.62 0.91 13.25
N ASP A 146 24.11 1.28 12.06
CA ASP A 146 25.23 2.22 11.93
C ASP A 146 24.71 3.63 11.55
N PRO A 147 24.70 4.59 12.51
CA PRO A 147 24.15 5.93 12.29
C PRO A 147 24.81 6.67 11.11
N LYS A 148 26.09 6.40 10.84
CA LYS A 148 26.82 7.03 9.73
C LYS A 148 26.39 6.49 8.37
N LYS A 149 25.98 5.22 8.31
CA LYS A 149 25.47 4.57 7.09
C LYS A 149 23.99 4.84 6.86
N GLU A 150 23.24 5.12 7.93
CA GLU A 150 21.82 5.46 7.85
C GLU A 150 21.57 6.72 7.00
N LEU A 151 22.46 7.72 7.05
CA LEU A 151 22.42 8.93 6.22
C LEU A 151 22.60 8.68 4.71
N ARG A 152 23.15 7.51 4.35
CA ARG A 152 23.45 7.12 2.96
C ARG A 152 22.48 6.08 2.41
N LEU A 153 21.52 5.61 3.21
CA LEU A 153 20.48 4.70 2.77
C LEU A 153 19.69 5.36 1.62
N ARG A 154 19.51 4.65 0.51
CA ARG A 154 18.74 5.14 -0.65
C ARG A 154 17.60 4.21 -1.05
N LEU A 155 17.65 2.95 -0.63
CA LEU A 155 16.61 1.96 -0.93
C LEU A 155 16.19 1.18 0.31
N VAL A 156 14.89 0.89 0.40
CA VAL A 156 14.33 -0.07 1.34
C VAL A 156 13.47 -1.05 0.56
N PHE A 157 13.85 -2.33 0.58
CA PHE A 157 13.06 -3.41 0.01
C PHE A 157 12.26 -4.08 1.13
N ILE A 158 10.95 -4.25 0.94
CA ILE A 158 10.01 -4.81 1.91
C ILE A 158 9.42 -6.08 1.30
N HIS A 159 9.58 -7.22 1.95
CA HIS A 159 8.94 -8.44 1.48
C HIS A 159 7.42 -8.26 1.53
N VAL A 160 6.71 -8.70 0.49
CA VAL A 160 5.25 -8.48 0.38
C VAL A 160 4.49 -9.04 1.59
N GLY A 161 4.92 -10.17 2.16
CA GLY A 161 4.34 -10.74 3.39
C GLY A 161 4.49 -9.87 4.63
N SER A 162 5.45 -8.93 4.64
CA SER A 162 5.76 -8.07 5.81
C SER A 162 5.16 -6.67 5.69
N ILE A 163 4.40 -6.37 4.63
CA ILE A 163 3.79 -5.05 4.44
C ILE A 163 2.85 -4.68 5.60
N ARG A 164 2.09 -5.66 6.11
CA ARG A 164 1.13 -5.44 7.21
C ARG A 164 1.80 -5.08 8.53
N THR A 165 3.03 -5.53 8.74
CA THR A 165 3.79 -5.32 9.99
C THR A 165 4.89 -4.27 9.84
N PHE A 166 5.16 -3.80 8.61
CA PHE A 166 6.16 -2.76 8.33
C PHE A 166 5.97 -1.48 9.14
N HIS A 167 4.73 -1.14 9.52
CA HIS A 167 4.42 0.00 10.38
C HIS A 167 5.09 -0.05 11.76
N ARG A 168 5.56 -1.23 12.19
CA ARG A 168 6.31 -1.45 13.44
C ARG A 168 7.81 -1.32 13.25
N SER A 169 8.29 -1.40 12.01
CA SER A 169 9.71 -1.25 11.67
C SER A 169 10.16 0.19 11.89
N SER A 170 11.37 0.36 12.43
CA SER A 170 12.06 1.65 12.50
C SER A 170 12.30 2.26 11.12
N LEU A 171 12.30 1.47 10.05
CA LEU A 171 12.39 1.97 8.68
C LEU A 171 11.13 2.72 8.22
N SER A 172 9.98 2.51 8.86
CA SER A 172 8.74 3.18 8.46
C SER A 172 8.82 4.71 8.65
N CYS A 173 9.63 5.19 9.60
CA CYS A 173 9.83 6.61 9.84
C CYS A 173 10.65 7.33 8.77
N LYS A 174 11.40 6.56 7.96
CA LYS A 174 12.17 7.10 6.84
C LYS A 174 11.30 7.70 5.75
N ARG A 175 10.01 7.36 5.72
CA ARG A 175 9.06 7.92 4.74
C ARG A 175 8.92 9.44 4.83
N TRP A 176 9.01 10.01 6.04
CA TRP A 176 8.92 11.47 6.22
C TRP A 176 10.23 12.11 6.70
N THR A 177 11.17 11.34 7.24
CA THR A 177 12.48 11.88 7.68
C THR A 177 13.54 11.89 6.57
N SER A 178 13.34 11.15 5.47
CA SER A 178 14.32 11.04 4.39
C SER A 178 13.60 10.85 3.04
N LEU A 179 13.22 11.95 2.40
CA LEU A 179 12.45 11.95 1.15
C LEU A 179 13.21 11.38 -0.07
N ASP A 180 14.52 11.24 0.04
CA ASP A 180 15.41 10.70 -1.00
C ASP A 180 15.46 9.16 -1.04
N ILE A 181 14.94 8.50 -0.01
CA ILE A 181 14.85 7.03 0.04
C ILE A 181 13.69 6.54 -0.84
N ARG A 182 13.92 5.49 -1.63
CA ARG A 182 12.87 4.79 -2.37
C ARG A 182 12.50 3.49 -1.67
N PHE A 183 11.21 3.18 -1.62
CA PHE A 183 10.70 1.96 -1.03
C PHE A 183 10.20 1.04 -2.14
N TYR A 184 10.48 -0.25 -2.03
CA TYR A 184 10.02 -1.25 -2.99
C TYR A 184 9.44 -2.44 -2.26
N SER A 185 8.30 -2.98 -2.70
CA SER A 185 7.89 -4.33 -2.34
C SER A 185 8.73 -5.33 -3.12
N TYR A 186 8.86 -6.57 -2.64
CA TYR A 186 9.40 -7.68 -3.41
C TYR A 186 8.85 -9.03 -2.95
N GLY A 187 8.98 -10.05 -3.80
CA GLY A 187 8.65 -11.44 -3.48
C GLY A 187 7.19 -11.81 -3.71
N THR A 188 6.78 -12.95 -3.13
CA THR A 188 5.42 -13.48 -3.21
C THR A 188 4.91 -13.84 -1.81
N ASP A 189 3.60 -13.74 -1.58
CA ASP A 189 2.99 -14.14 -0.33
C ASP A 189 1.51 -14.50 -0.58
N SER A 190 1.05 -15.61 0.00
CA SER A 190 -0.31 -16.13 -0.20
C SER A 190 -1.40 -15.27 0.46
N THR A 191 -1.03 -14.45 1.45
CA THR A 191 -1.93 -13.52 2.15
C THR A 191 -2.08 -12.18 1.42
N MET A 192 -1.31 -11.98 0.35
CA MET A 192 -1.27 -10.75 -0.44
C MET A 192 -1.81 -10.99 -1.86
N PRO A 193 -2.57 -10.02 -2.43
CA PRO A 193 -3.03 -10.11 -3.82
C PRO A 193 -1.86 -10.26 -4.80
N ARG A 194 -2.06 -11.04 -5.88
CA ARG A 194 -1.01 -11.32 -6.89
C ARG A 194 -0.53 -10.05 -7.60
N GLU A 195 -1.39 -9.05 -7.66
CA GLU A 195 -1.09 -7.73 -8.21
C GLU A 195 0.00 -7.01 -7.39
N MET A 196 0.30 -7.46 -6.17
CA MET A 196 1.38 -6.90 -5.35
C MET A 196 2.69 -7.68 -5.47
N TRP A 197 2.68 -8.85 -6.11
CA TRP A 197 3.87 -9.69 -6.21
C TRP A 197 4.94 -9.11 -7.14
N GLY A 198 6.18 -9.46 -6.86
CA GLY A 198 7.36 -8.96 -7.56
C GLY A 198 7.84 -7.61 -7.04
N VAL A 199 8.82 -7.01 -7.73
CA VAL A 199 9.44 -5.75 -7.31
C VAL A 199 8.63 -4.56 -7.81
N LYS A 200 8.06 -3.78 -6.89
CA LYS A 200 7.23 -2.60 -7.20
C LYS A 200 7.54 -1.44 -6.28
N GLU A 201 7.61 -0.23 -6.82
CA GLU A 201 7.83 0.97 -5.99
C GLU A 201 6.63 1.23 -5.10
N MET A 202 6.88 1.51 -3.82
CA MET A 202 5.91 1.86 -2.80
C MET A 202 6.23 3.26 -2.27
N TYR A 203 5.23 3.94 -1.70
CA TYR A 203 5.40 5.22 -1.04
C TYR A 203 6.14 6.29 -1.89
N PRO A 204 5.73 6.54 -3.15
CA PRO A 204 6.53 7.35 -4.07
C PRO A 204 6.62 8.82 -3.64
N ILE A 205 5.48 9.49 -3.45
CA ILE A 205 5.40 10.93 -3.15
C ILE A 205 4.10 11.30 -2.43
N GLY A 206 3.95 12.54 -1.96
CA GLY A 206 2.70 13.06 -1.43
C GLY A 206 2.35 12.48 -0.06
N GLY A 207 1.07 12.54 0.32
CA GLY A 207 0.65 11.96 1.59
C GLY A 207 -0.84 11.94 1.89
N VAL A 208 -1.16 11.24 2.98
CA VAL A 208 -2.50 11.14 3.54
C VAL A 208 -2.50 11.79 4.92
N VAL A 209 -3.45 12.69 5.16
CA VAL A 209 -3.59 13.42 6.42
C VAL A 209 -4.87 13.02 7.15
N THR A 210 -4.76 12.82 8.46
CA THR A 210 -5.89 12.72 9.37
C THR A 210 -5.74 13.66 10.56
N PHE A 211 -6.78 13.77 11.37
CA PHE A 211 -6.90 14.78 12.41
C PHE A 211 -7.34 14.17 13.75
N TYR A 212 -6.65 14.56 14.81
CA TYR A 212 -7.17 14.39 16.17
C TYR A 212 -8.16 15.49 16.52
N PRO A 213 -9.07 15.24 17.48
CA PRO A 213 -10.01 16.27 17.93
C PRO A 213 -9.33 17.54 18.42
N SER A 214 -8.16 17.39 19.06
CA SER A 214 -7.39 18.51 19.62
C SER A 214 -7.01 19.57 18.58
N ALA A 215 -6.78 19.18 17.32
CA ALA A 215 -6.50 20.13 16.24
C ALA A 215 -7.64 21.13 16.04
N PHE A 216 -8.89 20.65 16.03
CA PHE A 216 -10.06 21.49 15.84
C PHE A 216 -10.43 22.27 17.10
N ILE A 217 -10.25 21.68 18.28
CA ILE A 217 -10.59 22.32 19.55
C ILE A 217 -9.66 23.52 19.81
N ASP A 218 -8.36 23.36 19.56
CA ASP A 218 -7.37 24.40 19.88
C ASP A 218 -7.12 25.38 18.72
N ASP A 219 -7.21 24.93 17.46
CA ASP A 219 -7.00 25.77 16.27
C ASP A 219 -7.95 25.40 15.13
N TYR A 220 -9.23 25.72 15.33
CA TYR A 220 -10.28 25.42 14.35
C TYR A 220 -10.00 26.06 12.99
N PHE A 221 -9.69 27.36 12.96
CA PHE A 221 -9.50 28.10 11.71
C PHE A 221 -8.24 27.66 10.97
N GLY A 222 -7.12 27.42 11.66
CA GLY A 222 -5.91 26.87 11.06
C GLY A 222 -6.15 25.49 10.48
N THR A 223 -6.91 24.63 11.18
CA THR A 223 -7.25 23.29 10.71
C THR A 223 -8.12 23.34 9.44
N ILE A 224 -9.17 24.18 9.41
CA ILE A 224 -10.01 24.38 8.22
C ILE A 224 -9.19 24.90 7.03
N LYS A 225 -8.28 25.85 7.27
CA LYS A 225 -7.38 26.36 6.22
C LYS A 225 -6.44 25.28 5.69
N LEU A 226 -5.94 24.40 6.56
CA LEU A 226 -5.09 23.28 6.15
C LEU A 226 -5.88 22.28 5.29
N ILE A 227 -7.12 21.95 5.65
CA ILE A 227 -7.98 21.06 4.86
C ILE A 227 -8.14 21.58 3.42
N ARG A 228 -8.45 22.86 3.26
CA ARG A 228 -8.57 23.49 1.92
C ARG A 228 -7.29 23.38 1.11
N LYS A 229 -6.14 23.66 1.73
CA LYS A 229 -4.84 23.50 1.06
C LYS A 229 -4.56 22.04 0.67
N LEU A 230 -4.94 21.08 1.51
CA LEU A 230 -4.80 19.66 1.19
C LEU A 230 -5.67 19.27 0.00
N HIS A 231 -6.91 19.77 -0.07
CA HIS A 231 -7.82 19.56 -1.19
C HIS A 231 -7.28 20.16 -2.50
N GLU A 232 -6.71 21.36 -2.45
CA GLU A 232 -6.09 22.03 -3.61
C GLU A 232 -4.83 21.33 -4.14
N HIS A 233 -4.24 20.42 -3.36
CA HIS A 233 -2.95 19.83 -3.68
C HIS A 233 -3.10 18.43 -4.34
N PRO A 234 -2.59 18.20 -5.56
CA PRO A 234 -2.87 16.98 -6.34
C PRO A 234 -2.27 15.67 -5.76
N LEU A 235 -1.17 15.79 -5.00
CA LEU A 235 -0.47 14.66 -4.38
C LEU A 235 -0.88 14.38 -2.93
N TRP A 236 -1.86 15.11 -2.39
CA TRP A 236 -2.28 14.95 -0.99
C TRP A 236 -3.77 14.65 -0.90
N MET A 237 -4.14 13.95 0.16
CA MET A 237 -5.54 13.75 0.51
C MET A 237 -5.73 13.85 2.02
N ALA A 238 -6.93 14.25 2.41
CA ALA A 238 -7.33 14.39 3.80
C ALA A 238 -8.54 13.51 4.10
N PHE A 239 -8.56 12.91 5.28
CA PHE A 239 -9.76 12.28 5.81
C PHE A 239 -9.91 12.56 7.31
N ILE A 240 -11.15 12.61 7.77
CA ILE A 240 -11.49 12.65 9.19
C ILE A 240 -12.19 11.35 9.57
N SER A 241 -11.75 10.73 10.67
CA SER A 241 -12.42 9.54 11.21
C SER A 241 -13.82 9.92 11.71
N PRO A 242 -14.86 9.12 11.44
CA PRO A 242 -16.20 9.32 12.00
C PRO A 242 -16.21 9.52 13.51
N THR A 243 -15.37 8.77 14.24
CA THR A 243 -15.26 8.89 15.70
C THR A 243 -14.74 10.26 16.14
N CYS A 244 -13.83 10.86 15.37
CA CYS A 244 -13.31 12.21 15.61
C CYS A 244 -14.43 13.25 15.41
N LEU A 245 -15.19 13.17 14.31
CA LEU A 245 -16.32 14.07 14.07
C LEU A 245 -17.39 13.97 15.17
N GLY A 246 -17.75 12.74 15.57
CA GLY A 246 -18.73 12.52 16.64
C GLY A 246 -18.28 13.06 17.99
N TYR A 247 -16.99 12.90 18.33
CA TYR A 247 -16.42 13.49 19.53
C TYR A 247 -16.49 15.02 19.50
N LEU A 248 -16.12 15.65 18.38
CA LEU A 248 -16.20 17.11 18.24
C LEU A 248 -17.63 17.60 18.46
N ALA A 249 -18.59 16.94 17.82
CA ALA A 249 -20.01 17.22 17.98
C ALA A 249 -20.48 17.09 19.43
N ASN A 250 -20.10 16.01 20.13
CA ASN A 250 -20.46 15.82 21.53
C ASN A 250 -19.77 16.85 22.47
N HIS A 251 -18.47 17.10 22.26
CA HIS A 251 -17.64 18.00 23.07
C HIS A 251 -18.15 19.45 23.04
N ALA A 252 -18.54 19.95 21.87
CA ALA A 252 -19.04 21.32 21.73
C ALA A 252 -20.30 21.61 22.56
N TYR A 253 -21.11 20.59 22.86
CA TYR A 253 -22.44 20.77 23.41
C TYR A 253 -22.72 20.03 24.72
N LYS A 254 -21.66 19.52 25.37
CA LYS A 254 -21.70 19.00 26.74
C LYS A 254 -22.86 18.01 26.98
N GLY A 255 -23.08 17.08 26.04
CA GLY A 255 -24.10 16.03 26.15
C GLY A 255 -25.49 16.38 25.62
N ARG A 256 -25.70 17.56 25.02
CA ARG A 256 -26.92 17.80 24.20
C ARG A 256 -26.83 17.02 22.89
N ASP A 257 -27.98 16.65 22.33
CA ASP A 257 -28.07 15.97 21.04
C ASP A 257 -27.54 16.88 19.90
N PRO A 258 -26.43 16.53 19.23
CA PRO A 258 -25.86 17.34 18.17
C PRO A 258 -26.80 17.56 16.98
N LEU A 259 -27.69 16.60 16.69
CA LEU A 259 -28.62 16.70 15.56
C LEU A 259 -29.65 17.80 15.80
N SER A 260 -30.19 17.87 17.01
CA SER A 260 -31.12 18.94 17.41
C SER A 260 -30.50 20.35 17.29
N LEU A 261 -29.20 20.47 17.55
CA LEU A 261 -28.47 21.76 17.54
C LEU A 261 -28.06 22.19 16.14
N TYR A 262 -27.82 21.24 15.24
CA TYR A 262 -27.62 21.53 13.84
C TYR A 262 -28.86 22.20 13.22
N ALA A 263 -30.06 21.79 13.65
CA ALA A 263 -31.32 22.37 13.19
C ALA A 263 -31.58 23.80 13.72
N SER A 264 -30.96 24.21 14.83
CA SER A 264 -31.19 25.52 15.47
C SER A 264 -30.11 26.58 15.18
N GLU A 265 -29.33 26.40 14.09
CA GLU A 265 -28.25 27.30 13.61
C GLU A 265 -27.07 27.51 14.57
N GLY A 266 -26.97 26.73 15.66
CA GLY A 266 -25.91 26.89 16.67
C GLY A 266 -24.66 26.03 16.49
N PHE A 267 -24.51 25.30 15.36
CA PHE A 267 -23.48 24.27 15.19
C PHE A 267 -22.09 24.82 14.80
N ILE A 268 -21.13 24.86 15.73
CA ILE A 268 -19.82 25.52 15.55
C ILE A 268 -18.96 24.87 14.45
N TYR A 269 -19.17 23.59 14.17
CA TYR A 269 -18.43 22.85 13.15
C TYR A 269 -19.14 22.80 11.79
N GLN A 270 -20.07 23.72 11.52
CA GLN A 270 -20.82 23.75 10.26
C GLN A 270 -19.91 23.82 9.03
N ASN A 271 -18.82 24.59 9.08
CA ASN A 271 -17.86 24.64 7.97
C ASN A 271 -17.17 23.29 7.75
N LEU A 272 -16.87 22.53 8.82
CA LEU A 272 -16.29 21.20 8.67
C LEU A 272 -17.27 20.23 7.99
N LEU A 273 -18.55 20.25 8.39
CA LEU A 273 -19.57 19.43 7.75
C LEU A 273 -19.78 19.81 6.28
N ARG A 274 -19.69 21.11 5.94
CA ARG A 274 -19.73 21.57 4.54
C ARG A 274 -18.54 21.05 3.75
N LEU A 275 -17.31 21.13 4.28
CA LEU A 275 -16.12 20.56 3.61
C LEU A 275 -16.24 19.05 3.36
N ILE A 276 -16.89 18.31 4.27
CA ILE A 276 -17.19 16.89 4.07
C ILE A 276 -18.19 16.70 2.92
N ALA A 277 -19.28 17.47 2.94
CA ALA A 277 -20.34 17.38 1.93
C ALA A 277 -19.87 17.78 0.52
N ASP A 278 -18.99 18.77 0.44
CA ASP A 278 -18.39 19.26 -0.80
C ASP A 278 -17.27 18.34 -1.32
N GLY A 279 -16.86 17.33 -0.54
CA GLY A 279 -15.81 16.39 -0.91
C GLY A 279 -14.38 16.93 -0.76
N GLU A 280 -14.19 18.05 -0.06
CA GLU A 280 -12.87 18.61 0.23
C GLU A 280 -12.09 17.77 1.25
N ILE A 281 -12.80 17.08 2.15
CA ILE A 281 -12.26 16.10 3.08
C ILE A 281 -13.16 14.88 3.14
N SER A 282 -12.58 13.68 3.14
CA SER A 282 -13.33 12.44 3.24
C SER A 282 -13.73 12.13 4.68
N LEU A 283 -14.99 11.76 4.94
CA LEU A 283 -15.43 11.16 6.20
C LEU A 283 -15.26 9.64 6.09
N MET A 284 -14.15 9.10 6.60
CA MET A 284 -13.75 7.71 6.32
C MET A 284 -13.19 7.03 7.57
N ALA A 285 -13.64 5.80 7.80
CA ALA A 285 -12.99 4.83 8.68
C ALA A 285 -12.21 3.83 7.83
N ALA A 286 -11.19 3.19 8.40
CA ALA A 286 -10.44 2.18 7.67
C ALA A 286 -11.33 1.05 7.12
N PRO A 287 -10.96 0.47 5.96
CA PRO A 287 -11.66 -0.70 5.46
C PRO A 287 -11.55 -1.85 6.46
N PRO A 288 -12.58 -2.73 6.53
CA PRO A 288 -12.49 -3.96 7.30
C PRO A 288 -11.27 -4.77 6.90
N LEU A 289 -10.70 -5.51 7.85
CA LEU A 289 -9.58 -6.41 7.57
C LEU A 289 -9.97 -7.42 6.48
N PRO A 290 -9.00 -7.95 5.70
CA PRO A 290 -9.29 -8.96 4.67
C PRO A 290 -9.97 -10.24 5.18
N THR A 291 -9.87 -10.51 6.49
CA THR A 291 -10.53 -11.62 7.18
C THR A 291 -11.98 -11.32 7.57
N ALA A 292 -12.45 -10.08 7.39
CA ALA A 292 -13.81 -9.70 7.68
C ALA A 292 -14.80 -10.37 6.71
N ALA A 293 -16.05 -10.51 7.16
CA ALA A 293 -17.11 -11.03 6.32
C ALA A 293 -17.29 -10.17 5.05
N VAL A 294 -17.54 -10.81 3.90
CA VAL A 294 -17.75 -10.14 2.61
C VAL A 294 -18.81 -9.04 2.70
N GLU A 295 -19.87 -9.25 3.49
CA GLU A 295 -20.91 -8.25 3.70
C GLU A 295 -20.43 -7.00 4.46
N ALA A 296 -19.48 -7.14 5.37
CA ALA A 296 -18.85 -6.00 6.03
C ALA A 296 -18.05 -5.16 5.02
N ILE A 297 -17.32 -5.81 4.11
CA ILE A 297 -16.56 -5.14 3.05
C ILE A 297 -17.53 -4.43 2.09
N LYS A 298 -18.57 -5.11 1.60
CA LYS A 298 -19.60 -4.51 0.73
C LYS A 298 -20.30 -3.32 1.39
N SER A 299 -20.66 -3.46 2.67
CA SER A 299 -21.29 -2.39 3.45
C SER A 299 -20.35 -1.19 3.57
N TRP A 300 -19.08 -1.43 3.87
CA TRP A 300 -18.07 -0.38 3.93
C TRP A 300 -17.93 0.35 2.59
N VAL A 301 -17.75 -0.38 1.47
CA VAL A 301 -17.66 0.21 0.13
C VAL A 301 -18.89 1.04 -0.19
N ARG A 302 -20.09 0.49 0.05
CA ARG A 302 -21.35 1.22 -0.18
C ARG A 302 -21.42 2.51 0.61
N ASN A 303 -20.94 2.51 1.86
CA ASN A 303 -20.92 3.71 2.68
C ASN A 303 -19.92 4.75 2.18
N GLN A 304 -18.76 4.34 1.65
CA GLN A 304 -17.76 5.26 1.09
C GLN A 304 -18.19 5.88 -0.25
N CYS A 305 -19.05 5.20 -1.02
CA CYS A 305 -19.53 5.71 -2.32
C CYS A 305 -20.77 6.62 -2.23
N ARG A 306 -21.32 6.85 -1.04
CA ARG A 306 -22.51 7.69 -0.86
C ARG A 306 -22.13 9.16 -0.78
N THR A 307 -22.85 10.00 -1.52
CA THR A 307 -22.86 11.45 -1.25
C THR A 307 -23.37 11.65 0.17
N THR A 308 -22.58 12.36 0.98
CA THR A 308 -22.87 12.55 2.40
C THR A 308 -23.33 13.98 2.61
N SER A 309 -24.58 14.19 3.02
CA SER A 309 -25.01 15.53 3.43
C SER A 309 -24.38 15.93 4.78
N PRO A 310 -24.34 17.23 5.14
CA PRO A 310 -23.88 17.65 6.46
C PRO A 310 -24.58 16.92 7.63
N LEU A 311 -25.88 16.65 7.50
CA LEU A 311 -26.67 15.94 8.51
C LEU A 311 -26.29 14.46 8.58
N ASP A 312 -26.09 13.81 7.43
CA ASP A 312 -25.63 12.42 7.38
C ASP A 312 -24.24 12.28 8.00
N ALA A 313 -23.32 13.20 7.69
CA ALA A 313 -21.98 13.22 8.27
C ALA A 313 -22.04 13.28 9.80
N LEU A 314 -22.87 14.18 10.33
CA LEU A 314 -23.07 14.33 11.78
C LEU A 314 -23.69 13.08 12.42
N SER A 315 -24.67 12.46 11.75
CA SER A 315 -25.30 11.21 12.19
C SER A 315 -24.30 10.05 12.23
N ILE A 316 -23.54 9.86 11.15
CA ILE A 316 -22.48 8.85 11.03
C ILE A 316 -21.42 9.04 12.12
N GLY A 317 -20.96 10.29 12.31
CA GLY A 317 -19.97 10.61 13.32
C GLY A 317 -20.46 10.32 14.74
N THR A 318 -21.67 10.76 15.06
CA THR A 318 -22.30 10.55 16.38
C THR A 318 -22.49 9.07 16.67
N ALA A 319 -22.98 8.29 15.70
CA ALA A 319 -23.14 6.84 15.84
C ALA A 319 -21.79 6.14 16.07
N ALA A 320 -20.75 6.50 15.30
CA ALA A 320 -19.41 5.93 15.46
C ALA A 320 -18.80 6.27 16.82
N PHE A 321 -18.91 7.52 17.26
CA PHE A 321 -18.45 7.96 18.58
C PHE A 321 -19.16 7.21 19.71
N ASN A 322 -20.50 7.15 19.69
CA ASN A 322 -21.27 6.44 20.68
C ASN A 322 -20.90 4.96 20.73
N SER A 323 -20.66 4.32 19.58
CA SER A 323 -20.27 2.91 19.52
C SER A 323 -18.94 2.61 20.23
N ILE A 324 -17.97 3.52 20.18
CA ILE A 324 -16.65 3.31 20.82
C ILE A 324 -16.61 3.79 22.28
N CYS A 325 -17.50 4.71 22.65
CA CYS A 325 -17.50 5.37 23.96
C CYS A 325 -18.65 4.94 24.90
N ALA A 326 -19.63 4.13 24.45
CA ALA A 326 -20.81 3.74 25.23
C ALA A 326 -20.51 3.21 26.65
N ASN A 327 -19.39 2.50 26.81
CA ASN A 327 -18.98 1.86 28.07
C ASN A 327 -17.69 2.45 28.65
N LYS A 328 -17.38 3.71 28.33
CA LYS A 328 -16.14 4.38 28.76
C LYS A 328 -16.44 5.63 29.56
N ASP A 329 -15.59 5.91 30.54
CA ASP A 329 -15.64 7.16 31.29
C ASP A 329 -15.30 8.35 30.40
N GLN A 330 -15.88 9.51 30.69
CA GLN A 330 -15.69 10.73 29.88
C GLN A 330 -14.23 11.16 29.75
N ASN A 331 -13.42 10.89 30.78
CA ASN A 331 -11.99 11.18 30.79
C ASN A 331 -11.21 10.29 29.79
N GLU A 332 -11.75 9.15 29.39
CA GLU A 332 -11.12 8.21 28.46
C GLU A 332 -11.54 8.44 27.00
N TRP A 333 -12.59 9.24 26.76
CA TRP A 333 -13.17 9.41 25.42
C TRP A 333 -12.17 9.94 24.40
N ILE A 334 -11.40 10.98 24.74
CA ILE A 334 -10.43 11.56 23.82
C ILE A 334 -9.33 10.54 23.43
N GLY A 335 -8.85 9.76 24.41
CA GLY A 335 -7.86 8.72 24.17
C GLY A 335 -8.41 7.59 23.30
N ALA A 336 -9.66 7.18 23.51
CA ALA A 336 -10.33 6.17 22.67
C ALA A 336 -10.49 6.64 21.22
N VAL A 337 -10.87 7.91 21.02
CA VAL A 337 -11.03 8.51 19.68
C VAL A 337 -9.69 8.65 18.96
N GLN A 338 -8.65 9.12 19.66
CA GLN A 338 -7.29 9.18 19.11
C GLN A 338 -6.75 7.79 18.76
N HIS A 339 -7.03 6.80 19.59
CA HIS A 339 -6.69 5.40 19.32
C HIS A 339 -7.40 4.87 18.07
N ALA A 340 -8.69 5.17 17.90
CA ALA A 340 -9.44 4.80 16.69
C ALA A 340 -8.82 5.45 15.43
N ALA A 341 -8.51 6.75 15.46
CA ALA A 341 -7.84 7.44 14.35
C ALA A 341 -6.45 6.84 14.04
N ASN A 342 -5.72 6.38 15.06
CA ASN A 342 -4.45 5.67 14.89
C ASN A 342 -4.61 4.32 14.19
N CYS A 343 -5.62 3.54 14.58
CA CYS A 343 -5.97 2.29 13.92
C CYS A 343 -6.38 2.52 12.46
N ASP A 344 -7.14 3.59 12.20
CA ASP A 344 -7.57 3.97 10.87
C ASP A 344 -6.37 4.26 9.96
N ILE A 345 -5.49 5.19 10.35
CA ILE A 345 -4.33 5.56 9.51
C ILE A 345 -3.35 4.39 9.32
N VAL A 346 -3.21 3.51 10.33
CA VAL A 346 -2.35 2.32 10.23
C VAL A 346 -2.90 1.31 9.22
N THR A 347 -4.21 1.18 9.12
CA THR A 347 -4.86 0.25 8.20
C THR A 347 -4.94 0.84 6.78
N ILE A 348 -5.22 2.14 6.66
CA ILE A 348 -5.32 2.86 5.39
C ILE A 348 -3.99 2.80 4.62
N GLN A 349 -2.86 3.01 5.29
CA GLN A 349 -1.54 2.97 4.64
C GLN A 349 -1.14 1.59 4.08
N GLN A 350 -1.84 0.53 4.48
CA GLN A 350 -1.61 -0.84 3.99
C GLN A 350 -2.42 -1.14 2.72
N GLN A 351 -3.40 -0.29 2.38
CA GLN A 351 -4.25 -0.50 1.21
C GLN A 351 -3.45 -0.28 -0.07
N PRO A 352 -3.47 -1.19 -1.05
CA PRO A 352 -2.64 -1.09 -2.24
C PRO A 352 -2.80 0.24 -2.99
N ALA A 353 -4.03 0.74 -3.11
CA ALA A 353 -4.33 2.01 -3.77
C ALA A 353 -3.71 3.23 -3.08
N ILE A 354 -3.46 3.15 -1.76
CA ILE A 354 -2.84 4.20 -0.97
C ILE A 354 -1.32 4.01 -0.94
N LEU A 355 -0.89 2.78 -0.68
CA LEU A 355 0.49 2.33 -0.58
C LEU A 355 1.34 2.69 -1.81
N TYR A 356 0.78 2.47 -3.00
CA TYR A 356 1.47 2.73 -4.27
C TYR A 356 1.34 4.18 -4.76
N LYS A 357 0.59 5.02 -4.06
CA LYS A 357 0.33 6.40 -4.47
C LYS A 357 0.91 7.45 -3.51
N TYR A 358 0.91 7.17 -2.21
CA TYR A 358 1.21 8.18 -1.19
C TYR A 358 2.39 7.77 -0.30
N ARG A 359 3.27 8.72 0.02
CA ARG A 359 4.47 8.49 0.81
C ARG A 359 4.28 8.77 2.30
N ARG A 360 3.79 9.95 2.64
CA ARG A 360 3.68 10.45 4.01
C ARG A 360 2.31 10.15 4.60
N PHE A 361 2.28 9.87 5.89
CA PHE A 361 1.05 9.63 6.64
C PHE A 361 1.13 10.52 7.86
N VAL A 362 0.23 11.50 7.96
CA VAL A 362 0.35 12.60 8.91
C VAL A 362 -0.89 12.65 9.80
N VAL A 363 -0.67 12.75 11.10
CA VAL A 363 -1.71 13.04 12.09
C VAL A 363 -1.54 14.49 12.54
N VAL A 364 -2.55 15.31 12.26
CA VAL A 364 -2.61 16.70 12.70
C VAL A 364 -3.27 16.75 14.08
N LYS A 365 -2.58 17.39 15.03
CA LYS A 365 -3.02 17.55 16.42
C LYS A 365 -2.65 18.94 16.95
N SER A 366 -3.14 19.28 18.13
CA SER A 366 -2.70 20.48 18.86
C SER A 366 -1.26 20.36 19.36
N GLU A 367 -0.60 21.50 19.56
CA GLU A 367 0.70 21.59 20.25
C GLU A 367 0.63 21.12 21.72
N LYS A 368 -0.52 21.30 22.37
CA LYS A 368 -0.74 20.89 23.77
C LYS A 368 -0.99 19.40 23.92
N ASP A 369 -1.31 18.72 22.82
CA ASP A 369 -1.67 17.31 22.82
C ASP A 369 -0.40 16.44 22.89
N GLN A 370 -0.22 15.74 24.01
CA GLN A 370 0.95 14.89 24.26
C GLN A 370 0.82 13.48 23.64
N SER A 371 -0.34 13.14 23.06
CA SER A 371 -0.54 11.84 22.43
C SER A 371 0.47 11.62 21.30
N LYS A 372 1.02 10.40 21.25
CA LYS A 372 1.98 10.00 20.22
C LYS A 372 1.22 9.28 19.10
N PRO A 373 1.37 9.69 17.83
CA PRO A 373 0.84 8.89 16.74
C PRO A 373 1.61 7.57 16.63
N PRO A 374 1.15 6.62 15.80
CA PRO A 374 1.86 5.39 15.49
C PRO A 374 3.26 5.71 14.95
N ASN A 375 4.23 4.80 15.15
CA ASN A 375 5.60 4.94 14.63
C ASN A 375 5.69 5.06 13.10
N SER A 376 4.60 4.77 12.39
CA SER A 376 4.48 4.90 10.95
C SER A 376 3.85 6.23 10.53
N ALA A 377 3.36 7.05 11.44
CA ALA A 377 2.75 8.33 11.12
C ALA A 377 3.55 9.50 11.72
N GLU A 378 3.68 10.55 10.93
CA GLU A 378 4.24 11.84 11.33
C GLU A 378 3.20 12.59 12.20
N ALA A 379 3.64 13.22 13.29
CA ALA A 379 2.83 14.20 14.00
C ALA A 379 3.11 15.61 13.48
N SER A 380 2.05 16.37 13.22
CA SER A 380 2.16 17.79 12.86
C SER A 380 1.04 18.61 13.50
N THR A 381 1.10 19.93 13.31
CA THR A 381 0.06 20.88 13.74
C THR A 381 -0.39 21.68 12.52
N PRO A 382 -1.57 22.33 12.54
CA PRO A 382 -2.02 23.12 11.39
C PRO A 382 -1.01 24.18 10.95
N ALA A 383 -0.33 24.83 11.92
CA ALA A 383 0.67 25.86 11.66
C ALA A 383 2.03 25.31 11.19
N ARG A 384 2.43 24.11 11.63
CA ARG A 384 3.75 23.52 11.34
C ARG A 384 3.72 22.54 10.16
N PHE A 385 2.54 22.23 9.63
CA PHE A 385 2.39 21.35 8.49
C PHE A 385 3.14 21.89 7.27
N ASN A 386 3.98 21.05 6.69
CA ASN A 386 4.77 21.36 5.51
C ASN A 386 4.61 20.23 4.49
N PHE A 387 4.21 20.58 3.27
CA PHE A 387 4.06 19.65 2.15
C PHE A 387 5.42 19.05 1.71
N GLN A 388 6.52 19.76 2.00
CA GLN A 388 7.88 19.41 1.58
C GLN A 388 8.04 19.31 0.05
N ASP A 389 7.19 20.03 -0.67
CA ASP A 389 7.27 20.32 -2.09
C ASP A 389 7.21 21.84 -2.29
N ASP A 390 7.45 22.27 -3.53
CA ASP A 390 7.40 23.68 -3.93
C ASP A 390 6.05 24.05 -4.54
N TYR A 391 4.98 23.28 -4.29
CA TYR A 391 3.66 23.51 -4.88
C TYR A 391 3.05 24.84 -4.42
N PHE A 392 3.03 25.06 -3.10
CA PHE A 392 2.65 26.34 -2.53
C PHE A 392 3.91 27.21 -2.37
N LYS A 393 3.94 28.36 -3.04
CA LYS A 393 5.02 29.34 -2.85
C LYS A 393 5.20 29.66 -1.37
N ARG A 394 6.42 29.51 -0.87
CA ARG A 394 6.79 29.99 0.47
C ARG A 394 6.59 31.51 0.47
N LYS A 395 5.69 31.98 1.32
CA LYS A 395 5.48 33.42 1.54
C LYS A 395 6.61 34.00 2.36
#